data_AF-A0A670JYE8-F1
#
_entry.id   AF-A0A670JYE8-F1
#
_cell.length_a   1.000
_cell.length_b   1.000
_cell.length_c   1.000
_cell.angle_alpha   90.00
_cell.angle_beta   90.00
_cell.angle_gamma   90.00
#
_symmetry.space_group_name_H-M   'P 1'
#
loop_
_entity.id
_entity.type
_entity.pdbx_description
1 polymer ?
#
loop_
_entity_poly.entity_id
_entity_poly.type
_entity_poly.pdbx_seq_one_letter_code
_entity_poly.pdbx_strand_id
1 'polypeptide(L)'
;MVVWSRRDLLMFLFAFVVVVQIKKKKLEARPKLESLEDLEKIIQLKKRKKFKKVKVPVVKEPEQEVITEPVDVPTFLKAALENKMPIIEKYLADKGDPNVCDEYKRTALHRACSEGHLAVVEKLVEAGAHLEFQDMLESTAIHWTCRGGNVEILKYLLNKGINRNARDKLLSSPLHVAVRTGQYECGEHLIACEADLNAKDREGDSPMHDAVRLNRYKMIRLLIMYGANLNMKNAGKTPMDLVLQWQNGTKEIFTA
;
A
#
# COMPACT_ATOMS: atom_id res chain seq x y z
N MET A 1 -28.45 -1.77 37.67
CA MET A 1 -29.66 -1.26 36.97
C MET A 1 -29.85 0.19 37.36
N VAL A 2 -29.65 1.13 36.45
CA VAL A 2 -29.88 2.56 36.74
C VAL A 2 -31.39 2.79 36.68
N VAL A 3 -32.01 3.06 37.82
CA VAL A 3 -33.43 3.43 37.92
C VAL A 3 -33.49 4.95 37.71
N TRP A 4 -33.97 5.37 36.55
CA TRP A 4 -34.07 6.80 36.19
C TRP A 4 -35.22 7.44 36.98
N SER A 5 -35.00 8.64 37.54
CA SER A 5 -36.07 9.37 38.22
C SER A 5 -37.12 9.83 37.20
N ARG A 6 -38.36 10.05 37.65
CA ARG A 6 -39.45 10.58 36.82
C ARG A 6 -39.07 11.90 36.12
N ARG A 7 -38.20 12.70 36.75
CA ARG A 7 -37.63 13.93 36.16
C ARG A 7 -36.62 13.66 35.05
N ASP A 8 -35.78 12.62 35.20
CA ASP A 8 -34.76 12.27 34.21
C ASP A 8 -35.40 11.68 32.95
N LEU A 9 -36.46 10.86 33.11
CA LEU A 9 -37.25 10.37 31.99
C LEU A 9 -37.91 11.52 31.22
N LEU A 10 -38.43 12.53 31.94
CA LEU A 10 -39.07 13.70 31.34
C LEU A 10 -38.07 14.55 30.54
N MET A 11 -36.87 14.77 31.08
CA MET A 11 -35.81 15.52 30.38
C MET A 11 -35.30 14.77 29.15
N PHE A 12 -35.18 13.44 29.22
CA PHE A 12 -34.76 12.63 28.08
C PHE A 12 -35.80 12.62 26.97
N LEU A 13 -37.09 12.49 27.31
CA LEU A 13 -38.21 12.62 26.37
C LEU A 13 -38.25 14.00 25.73
N PHE A 14 -38.04 15.08 26.50
CA PHE A 14 -38.01 16.44 25.97
C PHE A 14 -36.82 16.63 25.00
N ALA A 15 -35.62 16.19 25.37
CA ALA A 15 -34.44 16.24 24.51
C ALA A 15 -34.65 15.43 23.22
N PHE A 16 -35.26 14.24 23.32
CA PHE A 16 -35.58 13.42 22.15
C PHE A 16 -36.59 14.10 21.22
N VAL A 17 -37.67 14.68 21.77
CA VAL A 17 -38.68 15.42 21.00
C VAL A 17 -38.04 16.64 20.31
N VAL A 18 -37.18 17.38 21.01
CA VAL A 18 -36.45 18.53 20.44
C VAL A 18 -35.53 18.07 19.31
N VAL A 19 -34.76 16.98 19.48
CA VAL A 19 -33.88 16.44 18.42
C VAL A 19 -34.70 15.98 17.21
N VAL A 20 -35.84 15.32 17.43
CA VAL A 20 -36.74 14.90 16.34
C VAL A 20 -37.33 16.12 15.62
N GLN A 21 -37.78 17.14 16.35
CA GLN A 21 -38.27 18.40 15.75
C GLN A 21 -37.18 19.14 14.97
N ILE A 22 -35.93 19.18 15.48
CA ILE A 22 -34.80 19.77 14.77
C ILE A 22 -34.50 18.98 13.49
N LYS A 23 -34.48 17.64 13.55
CA LYS A 23 -34.28 16.80 12.36
C LYS A 23 -35.41 16.96 11.35
N LYS A 24 -36.66 17.05 11.81
CA LYS A 24 -37.84 17.28 10.95
C LYS A 24 -37.78 18.64 10.27
N LYS A 25 -37.53 19.73 11.02
CA LYS A 25 -37.29 21.07 10.46
C LYS A 25 -36.13 21.08 9.45
N LYS A 26 -35.06 20.32 9.70
CA LYS A 26 -33.90 20.23 8.80
C LYS A 26 -34.18 19.41 7.53
N LEU A 27 -35.13 18.48 7.57
CA LEU A 27 -35.59 17.73 6.40
C LEU A 27 -36.56 18.57 5.57
N GLU A 28 -37.47 19.28 6.22
CA GLU A 28 -38.45 20.19 5.60
C GLU A 28 -37.78 21.45 5.01
N ALA A 29 -36.66 21.90 5.58
CA ALA A 29 -35.84 22.99 5.05
C ALA A 29 -34.85 22.57 3.95
N ARG A 30 -34.88 21.31 3.47
CA ARG A 30 -34.14 20.95 2.25
C ARG A 30 -34.90 21.55 1.06
N PRO A 31 -34.28 22.44 0.26
CA PRO A 31 -34.95 22.99 -0.91
C PRO A 31 -35.32 21.85 -1.85
N LYS A 32 -36.58 21.80 -2.30
CA LYS A 32 -37.01 20.89 -3.34
C LYS A 32 -36.32 21.31 -4.64
N LEU A 33 -35.71 20.33 -5.31
CA LEU A 33 -35.05 20.53 -6.60
C LEU A 33 -36.12 20.65 -7.67
N GLU A 34 -36.60 21.87 -7.92
CA GLU A 34 -37.69 22.12 -8.86
C GLU A 34 -37.18 22.70 -10.18
N SER A 35 -35.98 23.30 -10.21
CA SER A 35 -35.37 23.90 -11.40
C SER A 35 -33.89 23.53 -11.61
N LEU A 36 -33.40 23.66 -12.84
CA LEU A 36 -31.98 23.49 -13.19
C LEU A 36 -31.08 24.51 -12.47
N GLU A 37 -31.60 25.69 -12.16
CA GLU A 37 -30.91 26.76 -11.44
C GLU A 37 -30.59 26.38 -9.99
N ASP A 38 -31.46 25.59 -9.35
CA ASP A 38 -31.22 25.08 -7.99
C ASP A 38 -30.07 24.07 -7.96
N LEU A 39 -29.99 23.24 -9.00
CA LEU A 39 -28.90 22.28 -9.21
C LEU A 39 -27.56 23.00 -9.41
N GLU A 40 -27.55 24.08 -10.20
CA GLU A 40 -26.36 24.88 -10.46
C GLU A 40 -25.88 25.60 -9.18
N LYS A 41 -26.80 26.17 -8.40
CA LYS A 41 -26.49 26.75 -7.07
C LYS A 41 -25.87 25.72 -6.14
N ILE A 42 -26.35 24.47 -6.13
CA ILE A 42 -25.76 23.39 -5.31
C ILE A 42 -24.36 23.01 -5.79
N ILE A 43 -24.13 22.92 -7.10
CA ILE A 43 -22.81 22.65 -7.67
C ILE A 43 -21.84 23.77 -7.27
N GLN A 44 -22.25 25.03 -7.39
CA GLN A 44 -21.43 26.18 -6.98
C GLN A 44 -21.15 26.17 -5.47
N LEU A 45 -22.13 25.83 -4.64
CA LEU A 45 -21.94 25.70 -3.19
C LEU A 45 -20.99 24.54 -2.83
N LYS A 46 -21.04 23.42 -3.56
CA LYS A 46 -20.10 22.31 -3.38
C LYS A 46 -18.69 22.68 -3.83
N LYS A 47 -18.54 23.38 -4.96
CA LYS A 47 -17.25 23.96 -5.39
C LYS A 47 -16.72 24.91 -4.33
N ARG A 48 -17.53 25.87 -3.85
CA ARG A 48 -17.16 26.80 -2.76
C ARG A 48 -16.79 26.09 -1.45
N LYS A 49 -17.50 25.02 -1.06
CA LYS A 49 -17.13 24.21 0.12
C LYS A 49 -15.86 23.40 -0.09
N LYS A 50 -15.61 22.91 -1.32
CA LYS A 50 -14.34 22.27 -1.70
C LYS A 50 -13.20 23.28 -1.61
N PHE A 51 -13.37 24.50 -2.14
CA PHE A 51 -12.39 25.59 -2.01
C PHE A 51 -12.21 26.08 -0.57
N LYS A 52 -13.28 26.23 0.22
CA LYS A 52 -13.17 26.63 1.65
C LYS A 52 -12.58 25.53 2.55
N LYS A 53 -12.73 24.24 2.19
CA LYS A 53 -12.01 23.13 2.84
C LYS A 53 -10.58 22.98 2.34
N VAL A 54 -10.22 23.64 1.23
CA VAL A 54 -8.85 23.80 0.74
C VAL A 54 -8.38 25.21 1.11
N LYS A 55 -8.24 25.48 2.41
CA LYS A 55 -7.11 26.32 2.82
C LYS A 55 -5.91 25.39 2.74
N VAL A 56 -5.22 25.41 1.60
CA VAL A 56 -3.85 24.87 1.55
C VAL A 56 -3.12 25.61 2.66
N PRO A 57 -2.58 24.93 3.69
CA PRO A 57 -1.62 25.57 4.57
C PRO A 57 -0.57 26.18 3.63
N VAL A 58 -0.19 27.43 3.83
CA VAL A 58 1.02 27.94 3.16
C VAL A 58 2.14 27.01 3.63
N VAL A 59 2.49 26.05 2.79
CA VAL A 59 3.71 25.27 2.94
C VAL A 59 4.78 26.33 2.76
N LYS A 60 5.41 26.75 3.86
CA LYS A 60 6.72 27.37 3.77
C LYS A 60 7.54 26.37 2.97
N GLU A 61 7.93 26.73 1.76
CA GLU A 61 8.97 26.00 1.04
C GLU A 61 10.10 25.81 2.06
N PRO A 62 10.45 24.56 2.42
CA PRO A 62 11.54 24.36 3.36
C PRO A 62 12.75 25.06 2.75
N GLU A 63 13.29 26.01 3.50
CA GLU A 63 14.54 26.69 3.17
C GLU A 63 15.53 25.60 2.76
N GLN A 64 16.11 25.72 1.56
CA GLN A 64 17.12 24.79 1.08
C GLN A 64 18.28 24.85 2.07
N GLU A 65 18.32 23.90 3.02
CA GLU A 65 19.49 23.70 3.87
C GLU A 65 20.64 23.39 2.93
N VAL A 66 21.52 24.37 2.73
CA VAL A 66 22.74 24.22 1.95
C VAL A 66 23.62 23.28 2.77
N ILE A 67 23.58 21.98 2.42
CA ILE A 67 24.41 20.96 3.05
C ILE A 67 25.85 21.22 2.57
N THR A 68 26.64 21.89 3.40
CA THR A 68 28.04 22.23 3.11
C THR A 68 29.00 21.10 3.48
N GLU A 69 28.59 20.21 4.38
CA GLU A 69 29.42 19.11 4.88
C GLU A 69 29.32 17.86 3.99
N PRO A 70 30.39 17.04 3.89
CA PRO A 70 30.35 15.78 3.19
C PRO A 70 29.33 14.84 3.87
N VAL A 71 28.43 14.26 3.08
CA VAL A 71 27.39 13.36 3.58
C VAL A 71 27.99 11.98 3.83
N ASP A 72 27.89 11.47 5.06
CA ASP A 72 28.29 10.11 5.39
C ASP A 72 27.29 9.05 4.89
N VAL A 73 27.74 7.79 4.79
CA VAL A 73 26.92 6.67 4.30
C VAL A 73 25.65 6.45 5.13
N PRO A 74 25.69 6.35 6.48
CA PRO A 74 24.47 6.27 7.29
C PRO A 74 23.46 7.39 7.02
N THR A 75 23.92 8.64 6.90
CA THR A 75 23.07 9.81 6.61
C THR A 75 22.45 9.71 5.21
N PHE A 76 23.22 9.28 4.21
CA PHE A 76 22.72 9.02 2.86
C PHE A 76 21.64 7.92 2.83
N LEU A 77 21.88 6.79 3.50
CA LEU A 77 20.91 5.69 3.59
C LEU A 77 19.63 6.12 4.32
N LYS A 78 19.76 6.91 5.38
CA LYS A 78 18.62 7.48 6.11
C LYS A 78 17.84 8.49 5.27
N ALA A 79 18.54 9.32 4.49
CA ALA A 79 17.91 10.28 3.58
C ALA A 79 17.02 9.59 2.53
N ALA A 80 17.43 8.43 2.03
CA ALA A 80 16.65 7.66 1.08
C ALA A 80 15.36 7.09 1.69
N LEU A 81 15.36 6.82 3.00
CA LEU A 81 14.18 6.38 3.76
C LEU A 81 13.24 7.57 4.08
N GLU A 82 13.81 8.74 4.40
CA GLU A 82 13.07 9.93 4.83
C GLU A 82 12.66 10.87 3.67
N ASN A 83 12.90 10.48 2.41
CA ASN A 83 12.66 11.30 1.21
C ASN A 83 13.42 12.64 1.18
N LYS A 84 14.66 12.66 1.66
CA LYS A 84 15.49 13.88 1.71
C LYS A 84 16.32 14.03 0.43
N MET A 85 15.66 14.44 -0.66
CA MET A 85 16.29 14.62 -1.98
C MET A 85 17.59 15.47 -1.94
N PRO A 86 17.67 16.62 -1.23
CA PRO A 86 18.89 17.42 -1.23
C PRO A 86 20.13 16.68 -0.70
N ILE A 87 19.96 15.79 0.29
CA ILE A 87 21.04 14.96 0.82
C ILE A 87 21.47 13.91 -0.20
N ILE A 88 20.49 13.29 -0.88
CA ILE A 88 20.76 12.31 -1.94
C ILE A 88 21.55 12.97 -3.08
N GLU A 89 21.10 14.12 -3.55
CA GLU A 89 21.77 14.86 -4.61
C GLU A 89 23.18 15.31 -4.22
N LYS A 90 23.36 15.81 -2.99
CA LYS A 90 24.68 16.19 -2.47
C LYS A 90 25.64 15.01 -2.44
N TYR A 91 25.22 13.87 -1.87
CA TYR A 91 26.06 12.67 -1.77
C TYR A 91 26.50 12.16 -3.14
N LEU A 92 25.58 12.11 -4.11
CA LEU A 92 25.88 11.65 -5.47
C LEU A 92 26.73 12.66 -6.25
N ALA A 93 26.51 13.96 -6.06
CA ALA A 93 27.34 15.01 -6.67
C ALA A 93 28.80 14.97 -6.18
N ASP A 94 29.00 14.59 -4.91
CA ASP A 94 30.32 14.36 -4.32
C ASP A 94 30.97 13.04 -4.75
N LYS A 95 30.43 12.36 -5.78
CA LYS A 95 30.88 11.06 -6.29
C LYS A 95 30.73 9.92 -5.29
N GLY A 96 29.78 10.03 -4.36
CA GLY A 96 29.40 8.91 -3.50
C GLY A 96 28.84 7.74 -4.30
N ASP A 97 29.16 6.51 -3.89
CA ASP A 97 28.67 5.30 -4.56
C ASP A 97 27.18 5.06 -4.18
N PRO A 98 26.24 5.04 -5.13
CA PRO A 98 24.82 4.79 -4.84
C PRO A 98 24.55 3.37 -4.31
N ASN A 99 25.51 2.45 -4.44
CA ASN A 99 25.38 1.04 -4.07
C ASN A 99 25.91 0.72 -2.66
N VAL A 100 26.33 1.73 -1.89
CA VAL A 100 26.65 1.54 -0.48
C VAL A 100 25.45 0.94 0.27
N CYS A 101 25.75 0.10 1.26
CA CYS A 101 24.74 -0.63 2.00
C CYS A 101 25.00 -0.62 3.51
N ASP A 102 23.96 -0.90 4.28
CA ASP A 102 24.08 -1.12 5.73
C ASP A 102 24.59 -2.54 6.07
N GLU A 103 24.64 -2.87 7.36
CA GLU A 103 25.01 -4.19 7.87
C GLU A 103 24.09 -5.34 7.38
N TYR A 104 22.89 -5.01 6.90
CA TYR A 104 21.93 -5.97 6.32
C TYR A 104 21.99 -6.01 4.79
N LYS A 105 23.03 -5.44 4.18
CA LYS A 105 23.20 -5.27 2.74
C LYS A 105 22.06 -4.49 2.06
N ARG A 106 21.35 -3.64 2.80
CA ARG A 106 20.29 -2.78 2.25
C ARG A 106 20.88 -1.46 1.77
N THR A 107 20.73 -1.22 0.47
CA THR A 107 21.12 0.03 -0.20
C THR A 107 20.07 1.13 -0.04
N ALA A 108 20.41 2.35 -0.47
CA ALA A 108 19.46 3.46 -0.56
C ALA A 108 18.26 3.12 -1.46
N LEU A 109 18.49 2.38 -2.56
CA LEU A 109 17.45 1.97 -3.51
C LEU A 109 16.39 1.10 -2.83
N HIS A 110 16.80 0.10 -2.03
CA HIS A 110 15.87 -0.74 -1.27
C HIS A 110 14.95 0.08 -0.36
N ARG A 111 15.51 1.06 0.34
CA ARG A 111 14.77 1.92 1.28
C ARG A 111 13.77 2.81 0.55
N ALA A 112 14.21 3.49 -0.51
CA ALA A 112 13.35 4.35 -1.32
C ALA A 112 12.21 3.55 -1.99
N CYS A 113 12.50 2.34 -2.47
CA CYS A 113 11.50 1.42 -3.03
C CYS A 113 10.46 0.97 -1.98
N SER A 114 10.89 0.68 -0.75
CA SER A 114 10.01 0.28 0.35
C SER A 114 9.06 1.40 0.77
N GLU A 115 9.56 2.63 0.84
CA GLU A 115 8.79 3.79 1.32
C GLU A 115 7.99 4.50 0.22
N GLY A 116 8.21 4.15 -1.05
CA GLY A 116 7.44 4.72 -2.16
C GLY A 116 7.96 6.06 -2.68
N HIS A 117 9.24 6.39 -2.46
CA HIS A 117 9.83 7.65 -2.88
C HIS A 117 10.33 7.60 -4.34
N LEU A 118 9.40 7.70 -5.29
CA LEU A 118 9.69 7.54 -6.72
C LEU A 118 10.83 8.44 -7.22
N ALA A 119 10.81 9.73 -6.90
CA ALA A 119 11.86 10.66 -7.35
C ALA A 119 13.25 10.24 -6.85
N VAL A 120 13.35 9.75 -5.61
CA VAL A 120 14.62 9.25 -5.05
C VAL A 120 15.05 7.97 -5.78
N VAL A 121 14.11 7.06 -6.08
CA VAL A 121 14.40 5.86 -6.87
C VAL A 121 14.95 6.24 -8.25
N GLU A 122 14.28 7.14 -8.96
CA GLU A 122 14.72 7.60 -10.29
C GLU A 122 16.13 8.18 -10.21
N LYS A 123 16.40 9.05 -9.24
CA LYS A 123 17.72 9.67 -9.06
C LYS A 123 18.82 8.64 -8.78
N LEU A 124 18.54 7.67 -7.91
CA LEU A 124 19.50 6.61 -7.58
C LEU A 124 19.81 5.73 -8.79
N VAL A 125 18.78 5.36 -9.57
CA VAL A 125 18.95 4.54 -10.78
C VAL A 125 19.69 5.31 -11.88
N GLU A 126 19.42 6.59 -12.05
CA GLU A 126 20.18 7.47 -12.95
C GLU A 126 21.66 7.60 -12.55
N ALA A 127 21.94 7.59 -11.24
CA ALA A 127 23.30 7.61 -10.72
C ALA A 127 24.02 6.25 -10.78
N GLY A 128 23.37 5.19 -11.26
CA GLY A 128 23.98 3.87 -11.43
C GLY A 128 23.72 2.88 -10.28
N ALA A 129 22.66 3.06 -9.50
CA ALA A 129 22.23 2.06 -8.53
C ALA A 129 21.88 0.72 -9.23
N HIS A 130 22.44 -0.38 -8.74
CA HIS A 130 22.21 -1.72 -9.25
C HIS A 130 20.84 -2.23 -8.83
N LEU A 131 19.97 -2.45 -9.83
CA LEU A 131 18.60 -2.94 -9.63
C LEU A 131 18.52 -4.33 -9.00
N GLU A 132 19.47 -5.20 -9.38
CA GLU A 132 19.56 -6.60 -8.93
C GLU A 132 20.43 -6.76 -7.67
N PHE A 133 20.84 -5.67 -7.02
CA PHE A 133 21.57 -5.77 -5.76
C PHE A 133 20.69 -6.48 -4.72
N GLN A 134 21.25 -7.48 -4.06
CA GLN A 134 20.55 -8.31 -3.09
C GLN A 134 20.93 -7.95 -1.66
N ASP A 135 19.92 -7.80 -0.80
CA ASP A 135 20.14 -7.68 0.64
C ASP A 135 20.45 -9.05 1.29
N MET A 136 20.57 -9.13 2.61
CA MET A 136 20.84 -10.41 3.32
C MET A 136 19.71 -11.44 3.24
N LEU A 137 18.51 -11.05 2.78
CA LEU A 137 17.40 -11.94 2.47
C LEU A 137 17.34 -12.25 0.98
N GLU A 138 18.39 -11.94 0.22
CA GLU A 138 18.46 -12.08 -1.24
C GLU A 138 17.35 -11.30 -1.96
N SER A 139 16.73 -10.33 -1.27
CA SER A 139 15.67 -9.50 -1.81
C SER A 139 16.29 -8.37 -2.62
N THR A 140 15.78 -8.19 -3.83
CA THR A 140 16.14 -7.09 -4.75
C THR A 140 15.18 -5.91 -4.62
N ALA A 141 15.46 -4.81 -5.33
CA ALA A 141 14.62 -3.61 -5.32
C ALA A 141 13.13 -3.90 -5.61
N ILE A 142 12.82 -4.79 -6.56
CA ILE A 142 11.42 -5.13 -6.90
C ILE A 142 10.68 -5.85 -5.75
N HIS A 143 11.37 -6.65 -4.92
CA HIS A 143 10.76 -7.26 -3.74
C HIS A 143 10.36 -6.19 -2.73
N TRP A 144 11.25 -5.24 -2.47
CA TRP A 144 10.98 -4.12 -1.56
C TRP A 144 9.88 -3.20 -2.10
N THR A 145 9.83 -2.94 -3.40
CA THR A 145 8.71 -2.22 -4.04
C THR A 145 7.39 -2.95 -3.85
N CYS A 146 7.34 -4.28 -4.04
CA CYS A 146 6.14 -5.09 -3.84
C CYS A 146 5.74 -5.21 -2.36
N ARG A 147 6.70 -5.04 -1.43
CA ARG A 147 6.42 -4.94 0.00
C ARG A 147 5.80 -3.59 0.36
N GLY A 148 6.37 -2.50 -0.15
CA GLY A 148 5.90 -1.12 0.04
C GLY A 148 4.57 -0.81 -0.67
N GLY A 149 4.31 -1.43 -1.82
CA GLY A 149 3.05 -1.31 -2.56
C GLY A 149 2.99 -0.17 -3.57
N ASN A 150 4.10 0.52 -3.86
CA ASN A 150 4.10 1.61 -4.83
C ASN A 150 4.18 1.08 -6.28
N VAL A 151 3.02 1.07 -6.96
CA VAL A 151 2.91 0.57 -8.34
C VAL A 151 3.64 1.43 -9.37
N GLU A 152 3.84 2.73 -9.13
CA GLU A 152 4.55 3.60 -10.07
C GLU A 152 6.05 3.31 -10.05
N ILE A 153 6.63 3.04 -8.87
CA ILE A 153 8.01 2.54 -8.76
C ILE A 153 8.12 1.16 -9.43
N LEU A 154 7.14 0.28 -9.24
CA LEU A 154 7.15 -1.04 -9.87
C LEU A 154 7.19 -0.94 -11.39
N LYS A 155 6.31 -0.12 -11.98
CA LYS A 155 6.29 0.18 -13.42
C LYS A 155 7.64 0.70 -13.89
N TYR A 156 8.20 1.68 -13.16
CA TYR A 156 9.50 2.25 -13.48
C TYR A 156 10.61 1.19 -13.51
N LEU A 157 10.72 0.36 -12.46
CA LEU A 157 11.75 -0.68 -12.38
C LEU A 157 11.58 -1.76 -13.46
N LEU A 158 10.35 -2.17 -13.75
CA LEU A 158 10.06 -3.12 -14.84
C LEU A 158 10.43 -2.54 -16.21
N ASN A 159 10.16 -1.24 -16.45
CA ASN A 159 10.59 -0.55 -17.66
C ASN A 159 12.12 -0.44 -17.77
N LYS A 160 12.84 -0.48 -16.65
CA LYS A 160 14.32 -0.57 -16.62
C LYS A 160 14.85 -1.99 -16.78
N GLY A 161 13.98 -2.99 -16.96
CA GLY A 161 14.37 -4.37 -17.24
C GLY A 161 14.75 -5.19 -16.01
N ILE A 162 14.34 -4.79 -14.81
CA ILE A 162 14.54 -5.61 -13.60
C ILE A 162 13.87 -6.98 -13.76
N ASN A 163 14.47 -8.02 -13.20
CA ASN A 163 13.93 -9.37 -13.23
C ASN A 163 12.62 -9.46 -12.43
N ARG A 164 11.49 -9.46 -13.13
CA ARG A 164 10.14 -9.61 -12.55
C ARG A 164 9.94 -10.91 -11.77
N ASN A 165 10.71 -11.95 -12.09
CA ASN A 165 10.63 -13.28 -11.48
C ASN A 165 11.85 -13.57 -10.58
N ALA A 166 12.51 -12.52 -10.09
CA ALA A 166 13.58 -12.64 -9.10
C ALA A 166 13.14 -13.49 -7.90
N ARG A 167 14.09 -14.14 -7.25
CA ARG A 167 13.85 -15.05 -6.13
C ARG A 167 14.64 -14.59 -4.92
N ASP A 168 13.95 -14.35 -3.81
CA ASP A 168 14.58 -14.07 -2.53
C ASP A 168 15.05 -15.37 -1.84
N LYS A 169 15.55 -15.26 -0.60
CA LYS A 169 16.09 -16.38 0.20
C LYS A 169 15.03 -17.43 0.58
N LEU A 170 13.75 -17.07 0.49
CA LEU A 170 12.62 -17.99 0.65
C LEU A 170 12.11 -18.47 -0.71
N LEU A 171 12.89 -18.30 -1.78
CA LEU A 171 12.50 -18.55 -3.17
C LEU A 171 11.20 -17.84 -3.57
N SER A 172 10.82 -16.80 -2.83
CA SER A 172 9.60 -16.05 -3.08
C SER A 172 9.84 -15.11 -4.25
N SER A 173 8.85 -15.03 -5.14
CA SER A 173 8.84 -14.05 -6.22
C SER A 173 8.27 -12.70 -5.73
N PRO A 174 8.48 -11.60 -6.48
CA PRO A 174 7.82 -10.33 -6.17
C PRO A 174 6.29 -10.45 -6.07
N LEU A 175 5.68 -11.37 -6.83
CA LEU A 175 4.25 -11.65 -6.75
C LEU A 175 3.86 -12.28 -5.40
N HIS A 176 4.65 -13.23 -4.86
CA HIS A 176 4.43 -13.74 -3.51
C HIS A 176 4.47 -12.61 -2.49
N VAL A 177 5.47 -11.73 -2.58
CA VAL A 177 5.60 -10.59 -1.66
C VAL A 177 4.36 -9.71 -1.72
N ALA A 178 3.93 -9.30 -2.93
CA ALA A 178 2.73 -8.48 -3.11
C ALA A 178 1.47 -9.15 -2.56
N VAL A 179 1.29 -10.47 -2.75
CA VAL A 179 0.16 -11.22 -2.18
C VAL A 179 0.20 -11.21 -0.66
N ARG A 180 1.36 -11.52 -0.05
CA ARG A 180 1.52 -11.60 1.40
C ARG A 180 1.28 -10.26 2.08
N THR A 181 1.82 -9.19 1.53
CA THR A 181 1.65 -7.83 2.03
C THR A 181 0.30 -7.22 1.66
N GLY A 182 -0.43 -7.82 0.72
CA GLY A 182 -1.78 -7.38 0.33
C GLY A 182 -1.78 -6.22 -0.67
N GLN A 183 -0.67 -6.01 -1.38
CA GLN A 183 -0.49 -4.92 -2.35
C GLN A 183 -1.13 -5.31 -3.69
N TYR A 184 -2.44 -5.07 -3.79
CA TYR A 184 -3.27 -5.50 -4.93
C TYR A 184 -2.77 -4.93 -6.26
N GLU A 185 -2.53 -3.62 -6.31
CA GLU A 185 -2.14 -2.89 -7.52
C GLU A 185 -0.78 -3.36 -8.05
N CYS A 186 0.16 -3.66 -7.15
CA CYS A 186 1.44 -4.26 -7.53
C CYS A 186 1.26 -5.68 -8.08
N GLY A 187 0.44 -6.51 -7.42
CA GLY A 187 0.13 -7.86 -7.90
C GLY A 187 -0.55 -7.84 -9.27
N GLU A 188 -1.54 -6.98 -9.48
CA GLU A 188 -2.22 -6.79 -10.76
C GLU A 188 -1.25 -6.38 -11.87
N HIS A 189 -0.36 -5.43 -11.58
CA HIS A 189 0.61 -5.01 -12.57
C HIS A 189 1.65 -6.11 -12.91
N LEU A 190 2.15 -6.84 -11.89
CA LEU A 190 3.03 -7.99 -12.12
C LEU A 190 2.38 -9.05 -13.01
N ILE A 191 1.10 -9.36 -12.76
CA ILE A 191 0.34 -10.34 -13.54
C ILE A 191 0.13 -9.84 -14.96
N ALA A 192 -0.23 -8.57 -15.14
CA ALA A 192 -0.38 -7.95 -16.46
C ALA A 192 0.94 -7.95 -17.25
N CYS A 193 2.07 -7.91 -16.55
CA CYS A 193 3.39 -8.07 -17.15
C CYS A 193 3.79 -9.53 -17.35
N GLU A 194 2.96 -10.54 -17.11
CA GLU A 194 3.31 -11.98 -17.22
C GLU A 194 4.37 -12.41 -16.18
N ALA A 195 4.18 -12.05 -14.90
CA ALA A 195 4.88 -12.70 -13.80
C ALA A 195 4.44 -14.18 -13.66
N ASP A 196 5.35 -15.04 -13.20
CA ASP A 196 5.05 -16.45 -12.96
C ASP A 196 4.03 -16.62 -11.82
N LEU A 197 2.78 -16.88 -12.19
CA LEU A 197 1.65 -17.12 -11.28
C LEU A 197 1.79 -18.42 -10.48
N ASN A 198 2.66 -19.31 -10.95
CA ASN A 198 2.78 -20.68 -10.49
C ASN A 198 4.14 -20.95 -9.83
N ALA A 199 4.94 -19.89 -9.64
CA ALA A 199 6.18 -19.91 -8.90
C ALA A 199 5.95 -20.60 -7.54
N LYS A 200 6.82 -21.53 -7.17
CA LYS A 200 6.86 -22.09 -5.82
C LYS A 200 7.91 -21.38 -4.98
N ASP A 201 7.55 -21.03 -3.76
CA ASP A 201 8.50 -20.60 -2.74
C ASP A 201 9.22 -21.81 -2.10
N ARG A 202 10.01 -21.55 -1.06
CA ARG A 202 10.80 -22.55 -0.34
C ARG A 202 9.93 -23.59 0.36
N GLU A 203 8.75 -23.18 0.82
CA GLU A 203 7.76 -24.03 1.45
C GLU A 203 6.92 -24.81 0.43
N GLY A 204 7.09 -24.53 -0.87
CA GLY A 204 6.35 -25.17 -1.96
C GLY A 204 5.00 -24.51 -2.26
N ASP A 205 4.71 -23.38 -1.61
CA ASP A 205 3.52 -22.57 -1.83
C ASP A 205 3.64 -21.77 -3.12
N SER A 206 2.50 -21.60 -3.78
CA SER A 206 2.35 -20.64 -4.88
C SER A 206 1.70 -19.35 -4.38
N PRO A 207 1.70 -18.26 -5.19
CA PRO A 207 0.95 -17.05 -4.84
C PRO A 207 -0.52 -17.31 -4.50
N MET A 208 -1.14 -18.33 -5.11
CA MET A 208 -2.52 -18.72 -4.78
C MET A 208 -2.64 -19.37 -3.39
N HIS A 209 -1.67 -20.20 -2.98
CA HIS A 209 -1.65 -20.77 -1.63
C HIS A 209 -1.58 -19.66 -0.58
N ASP A 210 -0.71 -18.68 -0.78
CA ASP A 210 -0.61 -17.51 0.10
C ASP A 210 -1.88 -16.66 0.10
N ALA A 211 -2.44 -16.41 -1.08
CA ALA A 211 -3.66 -15.61 -1.20
C ALA A 211 -4.82 -16.24 -0.43
N VAL A 212 -4.97 -17.56 -0.51
CA VAL A 212 -5.98 -18.31 0.25
C VAL A 212 -5.67 -18.28 1.75
N ARG A 213 -4.46 -18.66 2.16
CA ARG A 213 -4.07 -18.75 3.57
C ARG A 213 -4.25 -17.42 4.31
N LEU A 214 -3.99 -16.32 3.61
CA LEU A 214 -4.09 -14.96 4.15
C LEU A 214 -5.42 -14.28 3.86
N ASN A 215 -6.42 -15.01 3.33
CA ASN A 215 -7.76 -14.50 3.00
C ASN A 215 -7.75 -13.25 2.10
N ARG A 216 -6.85 -13.19 1.12
CA ARG A 216 -6.70 -12.08 0.18
C ARG A 216 -7.70 -12.21 -0.97
N TYR A 217 -9.00 -12.07 -0.69
CA TYR A 217 -10.09 -12.32 -1.64
C TYR A 217 -9.94 -11.62 -3.00
N LYS A 218 -9.50 -10.35 -3.02
CA LYS A 218 -9.24 -9.62 -4.27
C LYS A 218 -8.13 -10.28 -5.10
N MET A 219 -7.05 -10.69 -4.43
CA MET A 219 -5.91 -11.36 -5.07
C MET A 219 -6.28 -12.78 -5.55
N ILE A 220 -7.08 -13.53 -4.78
CA ILE A 220 -7.62 -14.84 -5.20
C ILE A 220 -8.42 -14.68 -6.51
N ARG A 221 -9.35 -13.72 -6.55
CA ARG A 221 -10.17 -13.46 -7.75
C ARG A 221 -9.29 -13.10 -8.95
N LEU A 222 -8.30 -12.25 -8.74
CA LEU A 222 -7.36 -11.84 -9.76
C LEU A 222 -6.55 -13.02 -10.30
N LEU A 223 -5.95 -13.83 -9.42
CA LEU A 223 -5.19 -15.03 -9.80
C LEU A 223 -6.05 -16.06 -10.56
N ILE A 224 -7.32 -16.25 -10.16
CA ILE A 224 -8.26 -17.12 -10.92
C ILE A 224 -8.50 -16.56 -12.32
N MET A 225 -8.77 -15.25 -12.43
CA MET A 225 -9.08 -14.60 -13.69
C MET A 225 -7.94 -14.70 -14.72
N TYR A 226 -6.69 -14.69 -14.24
CA TYR A 226 -5.49 -14.80 -15.08
C TYR A 226 -4.93 -16.24 -15.16
N GLY A 227 -5.66 -17.25 -14.70
CA GLY A 227 -5.33 -18.66 -14.95
C GLY A 227 -4.25 -19.26 -14.05
N ALA A 228 -4.10 -18.79 -12.81
CA ALA A 228 -3.25 -19.46 -11.82
C ALA A 228 -3.71 -20.92 -11.60
N ASN A 229 -2.76 -21.84 -11.45
CA ASN A 229 -3.06 -23.27 -11.32
C ASN A 229 -3.62 -23.59 -9.92
N LEU A 230 -4.93 -23.85 -9.87
CA LEU A 230 -5.67 -24.16 -8.63
C LEU A 230 -5.41 -25.57 -8.10
N ASN A 231 -4.86 -26.46 -8.91
CA ASN A 231 -4.61 -27.87 -8.56
C ASN A 231 -3.18 -28.11 -8.11
N MET A 232 -2.36 -27.06 -8.03
CA MET A 232 -0.98 -27.18 -7.58
C MET A 232 -0.96 -27.59 -6.11
N LYS A 233 -0.17 -28.61 -5.78
CA LYS A 233 -0.09 -29.15 -4.42
C LYS A 233 1.15 -28.65 -3.69
N ASN A 234 0.95 -28.23 -2.45
CA ASN A 234 1.97 -28.13 -1.41
C ASN A 234 1.65 -29.13 -0.28
N ALA A 235 2.61 -30.00 0.06
CA ALA A 235 2.43 -31.05 1.07
C ALA A 235 1.12 -31.87 0.88
N GLY A 236 0.76 -32.15 -0.38
CA GLY A 236 -0.46 -32.88 -0.75
C GLY A 236 -1.73 -32.03 -0.80
N LYS A 237 -1.71 -30.78 -0.33
CA LYS A 237 -2.86 -29.87 -0.28
C LYS A 237 -2.81 -28.87 -1.42
N THR A 238 -3.94 -28.67 -2.10
CA THR A 238 -4.16 -27.55 -3.02
C THR A 238 -4.53 -26.27 -2.26
N PRO A 239 -4.50 -25.09 -2.90
CA PRO A 239 -5.06 -23.89 -2.29
C PRO A 239 -6.52 -24.08 -1.88
N MET A 240 -7.32 -24.83 -2.65
CA MET A 240 -8.72 -25.07 -2.32
C MET A 240 -8.90 -25.96 -1.08
N ASP A 241 -8.01 -26.95 -0.89
CA ASP A 241 -8.01 -27.79 0.31
C ASP A 241 -7.75 -26.98 1.59
N LEU A 242 -6.96 -25.89 1.49
CA LEU A 242 -6.75 -24.98 2.63
C LEU A 242 -8.03 -24.24 3.03
N VAL A 243 -8.88 -23.86 2.07
CA VAL A 243 -10.19 -23.25 2.36
C VAL A 243 -11.09 -24.23 3.11
N LEU A 244 -11.15 -25.48 2.63
CA LEU A 244 -11.98 -26.52 3.23
C LEU A 244 -11.53 -26.84 4.66
N GLN A 245 -10.21 -26.90 4.90
CA GLN A 245 -9.67 -27.10 6.23
C GLN A 245 -10.10 -26.00 7.20
N TRP A 246 -10.06 -24.74 6.78
CA TRP A 246 -10.52 -23.62 7.60
C TRP A 246 -12.02 -23.70 7.90
N GLN A 247 -12.84 -24.05 6.91
CA GLN A 247 -14.29 -24.22 7.10
C GLN A 247 -14.62 -25.34 8.09
N ASN A 248 -13.94 -26.48 7.98
CA ASN A 248 -14.14 -27.62 8.87
C ASN A 248 -13.71 -27.30 10.31
N GLY A 249 -12.52 -26.72 10.50
CA GLY A 249 -12.07 -26.31 11.83
C GLY A 249 -12.97 -25.25 12.46
N THR A 250 -13.49 -24.31 11.66
CA THR A 250 -14.48 -23.33 12.16
C THR A 250 -15.78 -24.02 12.59
N LYS A 251 -16.26 -24.98 11.79
CA LYS A 251 -17.47 -25.75 12.11
C LYS A 251 -17.30 -26.51 13.42
N GLU A 252 -16.16 -27.17 13.61
CA GLU A 252 -15.84 -27.91 14.84
C GLU A 252 -15.91 -27.02 16.08
N ILE A 253 -15.38 -25.79 16.03
CA ILE A 253 -15.46 -24.81 17.14
C ILE A 253 -16.90 -24.47 17.52
N PHE A 254 -17.82 -24.36 16.54
CA PHE A 254 -19.22 -24.05 16.82
C PHE A 254 -20.05 -25.27 17.22
N THR A 255 -19.55 -26.48 16.99
CA THR A 255 -20.24 -27.74 17.32
C THR A 255 -19.69 -28.46 18.55
N ALA A 256 -18.56 -28.00 19.09
CA ALA A 256 -17.94 -28.48 20.33
C ALA A 256 -18.48 -27.73 21.55
#